data_AF-A0A543Q272-F1
#
_entry.id   AF-A0A543Q272-F1
#
_cell.length_a   1.000
_cell.length_b   1.000
_cell.length_c   1.000
_cell.angle_alpha   90.00
_cell.angle_beta   90.00
_cell.angle_gamma   90.00
#
_symmetry.space_group_name_H-M   'P 1'
#
loop_
_entity.id
_entity.type
_entity.pdbx_description
1 polymer ?
#
loop_
_entity_poly.entity_id
_entity_poly.type
_entity_poly.pdbx_seq_one_letter_code
_entity_poly.pdbx_strand_id
1 'polypeptide(L)' 'MDWKFAARRLAKDLTHVAHGSAVAIFAAGWFSNTMEAAVVAAGAWVVIRGCAFVLDAWAGPAP' A
#
# COMPACT_ATOMS: atom_id res chain seq x y z
N MET A 1 -0.40 -10.32 -24.32
CA MET A 1 -0.06 -9.15 -23.47
C MET A 1 -0.13 -9.57 -22.02
N ASP A 2 0.98 -9.42 -21.32
CA ASP A 2 1.25 -10.04 -20.02
C ASP A 2 0.56 -9.27 -18.87
N TRP A 3 -0.75 -9.06 -18.98
CA TRP A 3 -1.53 -8.25 -18.05
C TRP A 3 -1.43 -8.77 -16.60
N LYS A 4 -1.25 -10.08 -16.44
CA LYS A 4 -0.96 -10.73 -15.15
C LYS A 4 0.38 -10.27 -14.56
N PHE A 5 1.42 -10.19 -15.40
CA PHE A 5 2.73 -9.70 -14.98
C PHE A 5 2.68 -8.22 -14.60
N ALA A 6 1.96 -7.41 -15.38
CA ALA A 6 1.73 -5.99 -15.07
C ALA A 6 0.95 -5.81 -13.76
N ALA A 7 -0.12 -6.58 -13.53
CA ALA A 7 -0.92 -6.54 -12.31
C ALA A 7 -0.09 -6.92 -11.06
N ARG A 8 0.76 -7.96 -11.15
CA ARG A 8 1.67 -8.32 -10.04
C ARG A 8 2.74 -7.27 -9.77
N ARG A 9 3.29 -6.67 -10.81
CA ARG A 9 4.26 -5.58 -10.66
C ARG A 9 3.62 -4.39 -9.97
N LEU A 10 2.40 -4.02 -10.41
CA LEU A 10 1.62 -2.98 -9.76
C LEU A 10 1.29 -3.31 -8.30
N ALA A 11 0.96 -4.57 -7.97
CA ALA A 11 0.73 -4.99 -6.59
C ALA A 11 1.97 -4.82 -5.70
N LYS A 12 3.17 -5.13 -6.22
CA LYS A 12 4.44 -4.89 -5.54
C LYS A 12 4.72 -3.40 -5.36
N ASP A 13 4.49 -2.60 -6.40
CA ASP A 13 4.70 -1.15 -6.35
C ASP A 13 3.74 -0.49 -5.34
N LEU A 14 2.47 -0.88 -5.33
CA LEU A 14 1.49 -0.43 -4.33
C LEU A 14 1.88 -0.83 -2.91
N THR A 15 2.48 -2.00 -2.73
CA THR A 15 3.01 -2.43 -1.44
C THR A 15 4.13 -1.50 -0.94
N HIS A 16 5.05 -1.09 -1.81
CA HIS A 16 6.09 -0.12 -1.45
C HIS A 16 5.49 1.27 -1.17
N VAL A 17 4.51 1.70 -1.97
CA VAL A 17 3.81 2.98 -1.77
C VAL A 17 3.03 2.98 -0.46
N ALA A 18 2.38 1.87 -0.07
CA ALA A 18 1.69 1.75 1.21
C ALA A 18 2.65 2.00 2.38
N HIS A 19 3.83 1.39 2.33
CA HIS A 19 4.86 1.55 3.35
C HIS A 19 5.39 2.99 3.39
N GLY A 20 5.77 3.53 2.23
CA GLY A 20 6.34 4.87 2.12
C GLY A 20 5.36 5.97 2.54
N SER A 21 4.10 5.87 2.10
CA SER A 21 3.05 6.83 2.45
C SER A 21 2.71 6.81 3.94
N ALA A 22 2.60 5.64 4.54
CA ALA A 22 2.34 5.53 5.97
C ALA A 22 3.50 6.05 6.82
N VAL A 23 4.75 5.76 6.44
CA VAL A 23 5.92 6.33 7.13
C VAL A 23 5.95 7.86 6.99
N ALA A 24 5.64 8.40 5.81
CA ALA A 24 5.59 9.85 5.61
C ALA A 24 4.49 10.53 6.44
N ILE A 25 3.27 9.97 6.44
CA ILE A 25 2.15 10.49 7.24
C ILE A 25 2.46 10.37 8.74
N PHE A 26 3.01 9.25 9.18
CA PHE A 26 3.37 9.04 10.57
C PHE A 26 4.49 9.99 11.02
N ALA A 27 5.52 10.17 10.19
CA ALA A 27 6.61 11.10 10.47
C ALA A 27 6.09 12.54 10.57
N ALA A 28 5.25 12.99 9.62
CA ALA A 28 4.62 14.30 9.69
C ALA A 28 3.76 14.46 10.96
N GLY A 29 3.03 13.41 11.32
CA GLY A 29 2.20 13.31 12.53
C GLY A 29 2.97 13.34 13.85
N TRP A 30 4.18 12.79 13.85
CA TRP A 30 5.06 12.79 15.01
C TRP A 30 5.54 14.21 15.33
N PHE A 31 5.83 15.01 14.30
CA PHE A 31 6.17 16.43 14.48
C PHE A 31 4.98 17.27 14.95
N SER A 32 3.74 16.89 14.62
CA SER A 32 2.53 17.55 15.12
C SER A 32 2.03 16.99 16.45
N ASN A 33 2.64 15.92 16.97
CA ASN A 33 2.29 15.25 18.24
C ASN A 33 0.81 14.80 18.32
N THR A 34 0.23 14.39 17.18
CA THR A 34 -1.18 14.02 17.05
C THR A 34 -1.34 12.51 16.81
N MET A 35 -2.08 11.82 17.68
CA MET A 35 -2.44 10.40 17.47
C MET A 35 -3.27 10.15 16.20
N GLU A 36 -4.00 11.16 15.73
CA GLU A 36 -4.80 11.08 14.50
C GLU A 36 -3.94 10.69 13.29
N ALA A 37 -2.71 11.21 13.19
CA ALA A 37 -1.83 10.90 12.08
C ALA A 37 -1.38 9.43 12.07
N ALA A 38 -1.26 8.78 13.23
CA ALA A 38 -0.99 7.35 13.31
C ALA A 38 -2.18 6.53 12.80
N VAL A 39 -3.40 6.93 13.15
CA VAL A 39 -4.63 6.30 12.66
C VAL A 39 -4.77 6.48 11.15
N VAL A 40 -4.52 7.69 10.63
CA VAL A 40 -4.56 7.98 9.19
C VAL A 40 -3.48 7.20 8.44
N ALA A 41 -2.26 7.11 8.98
CA ALA A 41 -1.17 6.33 8.38
C ALA A 41 -1.52 4.84 8.31
N ALA A 42 -2.06 4.27 9.40
CA ALA A 42 -2.51 2.88 9.43
C ALA A 42 -3.67 2.64 8.46
N GLY A 43 -4.65 3.54 8.40
CA GLY A 43 -5.77 3.47 7.47
C GLY A 43 -5.31 3.50 6.00
N ALA A 44 -4.44 4.44 5.65
CA ALA A 44 -3.86 4.55 4.31
C ALA A 44 -3.08 3.27 3.93
N TRP A 45 -2.29 2.73 4.86
CA TRP A 45 -1.58 1.47 4.64
C TRP A 45 -2.55 0.34 4.32
N VAL A 46 -3.59 0.14 5.15
CA VAL A 46 -4.54 -0.97 4.99
C VAL A 46 -5.27 -0.88 3.65
N VAL A 47 -5.72 0.31 3.24
CA VAL A 47 -6.42 0.50 1.97
C VAL A 47 -5.51 0.15 0.79
N ILE A 48 -4.30 0.72 0.74
CA ILE A 48 -3.37 0.49 -0.38
C ILE A 48 -2.91 -0.97 -0.43
N ARG A 49 -2.65 -1.58 0.74
CA ARG A 49 -2.30 -3.01 0.85
C ARG A 49 -3.44 -3.93 0.42
N GLY A 50 -4.68 -3.57 0.75
CA GLY A 50 -5.88 -4.27 0.30
C GLY A 50 -6.01 -4.25 -1.23
N CYS A 51 -5.79 -3.09 -1.86
CA CYS A 51 -5.76 -2.99 -3.31
C CYS A 51 -4.65 -3.86 -3.94
N ALA A 52 -3.44 -3.85 -3.36
CA ALA A 52 -2.36 -4.70 -3.81
C ALA A 52 -2.71 -6.20 -3.72
N PHE A 53 -3.35 -6.61 -2.61
CA PHE A 53 -3.79 -8.00 -2.41
C PHE A 53 -4.84 -8.42 -3.46
N VAL A 54 -5.84 -7.57 -3.73
CA VAL A 54 -6.87 -7.84 -4.75
C VAL A 54 -6.24 -7.96 -6.14
N LEU A 55 -5.28 -7.09 -6.48
CA LEU A 55 -4.57 -7.14 -7.76
C LEU A 55 -3.74 -8.41 -7.92
N ASP A 56 -3.04 -8.84 -6.86
CA ASP A 56 -2.24 -10.06 -6.88
C ASP A 56 -3.13 -11.32 -6.97
N ALA A 57 -4.24 -11.34 -6.23
CA ALA A 57 -5.26 -12.39 -6.33
C ALA A 57 -5.89 -12.47 -7.73
N TRP A 58 -6.17 -11.31 -8.34
CA TRP A 58 -6.75 -11.23 -9.68
C TRP A 58 -5.77 -11.68 -10.78
N ALA A 59 -4.47 -11.48 -10.59
CA ALA A 59 -3.45 -12.01 -11.49
C ALA A 59 -3.37 -13.56 -11.47
N GLY A 60 -3.91 -14.20 -10.43
CA GLY A 60 -3.93 -15.66 -10.27
C GLY A 60 -2.55 -16.27 -9.97
N PRO A 61 -2.40 -17.60 -9.95
CA PRO A 61 -1.12 -18.27 -9.69
C PRO A 61 -0.10 -18.02 -10.81
N ALA A 62 1.19 -18.01 -10.46
CA ALA A 62 2.26 -17.87 -11.45
C ALA A 62 2.27 -19.07 -12.40
N PRO A 63 2.51 -18.85 -13.72
CA PRO A 63 2.78 -19.95 -14.63
C PRO A 63 4.06 -20.70 -14.21
#